data_AF-A0A1Q8E5U7-F1
#
_entry.id   AF-A0A1Q8E5U7-F1
#
_cell.length_a   1.000
_cell.length_b   1.000
_cell.length_c   1.000
_cell.angle_alpha   90.00
_cell.angle_beta   90.00
_cell.angle_gamma   90.00
#
_symmetry.space_group_name_H-M   'P 1'
#
loop_
_entity.id
_entity.type
_entity.pdbx_description
1 polymer ?
#
loop_
_entity_poly.entity_id
_entity_poly.type
_entity_poly.pdbx_seq_one_letter_code
_entity_poly.pdbx_strand_id
1 'polypeptide(L)' 'MKKVLQVSLLFIALFFINLLVFKLLSSMGFTVVMSETSYVLPPLFSTIVLVLVFPPQKKRK' A
#
# COMPACT_ATOMS: atom_id res chain seq x y z
N MET A 1 -16.39 -2.01 12.03
CA MET A 1 -15.43 -0.90 12.21
C MET A 1 -13.97 -1.36 12.36
N LYS A 2 -13.60 -2.26 13.29
CA LYS A 2 -12.20 -2.71 13.47
C LYS A 2 -11.50 -3.23 12.19
N LYS A 3 -12.22 -4.01 11.35
CA LYS A 3 -11.67 -4.54 10.09
C LYS A 3 -11.38 -3.45 9.05
N VAL A 4 -12.27 -2.47 8.92
CA VAL A 4 -12.08 -1.32 8.00
C VAL A 4 -10.89 -0.49 8.44
N LEU A 5 -10.77 -0.23 9.75
CA LEU A 5 -9.63 0.50 10.32
C LEU A 5 -8.30 -0.23 10.09
N GLN A 6 -8.29 -1.56 10.21
CA GLN A 6 -7.10 -2.37 9.98
C GLN A 6 -6.66 -2.33 8.50
N VAL A 7 -7.62 -2.42 7.57
CA VAL A 7 -7.35 -2.34 6.13
C VAL A 7 -6.92 -0.92 5.74
N SER A 8 -7.53 0.12 6.29
CA SER A 8 -7.12 1.51 6.03
C SER A 8 -5.72 1.79 6.58
N LEU A 9 -5.38 1.25 7.74
CA LEU A 9 -4.05 1.40 8.32
C LEU A 9 -2.98 0.68 7.47
N LEU A 10 -3.29 -0.51 6.94
CA LEU A 10 -2.41 -1.23 6.02
C LEU A 10 -2.17 -0.42 4.74
N PHE A 11 -3.22 0.15 4.16
CA PHE A 11 -3.11 1.01 2.98
C PHE A 11 -2.17 2.21 3.24
N ILE A 12 -2.39 2.91 4.35
CA ILE A 12 -1.58 4.08 4.73
C ILE A 12 -0.11 3.68 4.95
N ALA A 13 0.15 2.56 5.61
CA ALA A 13 1.51 2.06 5.81
C ALA A 13 2.21 1.75 4.48
N LEU A 14 1.53 1.04 3.57
CA LEU A 14 2.06 0.73 2.23
C LEU A 14 2.32 2.00 1.42
N PHE A 15 1.44 3.00 1.53
CA PHE A 15 1.58 4.27 0.85
C PHE A 15 2.84 5.03 1.29
N PHE A 16 3.08 5.12 2.60
CA PHE A 16 4.30 5.76 3.12
C PHE A 16 5.57 5.02 2.74
N ILE A 17 5.56 3.68 2.77
CA ILE A 17 6.71 2.87 2.31
C ILE A 17 6.98 3.13 0.83
N ASN A 18 5.94 3.20 -0.01
CA ASN A 18 6.10 3.46 -1.44
C ASN A 18 6.74 4.85 -1.69
N LEU A 19 6.31 5.88 -0.96
CA LEU A 19 6.93 7.21 -1.01
C LEU A 19 8.40 7.21 -0.56
N LEU A 20 8.73 6.47 0.51
CA LEU A 20 10.10 6.30 0.98
C LEU A 20 10.98 5.64 -0.08
N VAL A 21 10.49 4.59 -0.73
CA VAL A 21 11.20 3.90 -1.81
C VAL A 21 11.49 4.86 -2.96
N PHE A 22 10.51 5.64 -3.42
CA PHE A 22 10.76 6.63 -4.46
C PHE A 22 11.80 7.69 -4.07
N LYS A 23 11.78 8.15 -2.82
CA LYS A 23 12.79 9.08 -2.30
C LYS A 23 14.19 8.46 -2.28
N LEU A 24 14.29 7.18 -1.90
CA LEU A 24 15.54 6.43 -1.94
C LEU A 24 16.05 6.25 -3.38
N LEU A 25 15.18 5.89 -4.32
CA LEU A 25 15.53 5.78 -5.74
C LEU A 25 16.04 7.10 -6.30
N SER A 26 15.36 8.20 -6.00
CA SER A 26 15.82 9.54 -6.40
C SER A 26 17.19 9.89 -5.80
N SER A 27 17.42 9.56 -4.53
CA SER A 27 18.71 9.75 -3.87
C SER A 27 19.85 8.92 -4.47
N MET A 28 19.53 7.78 -5.10
CA MET A 28 20.50 6.92 -5.78
C MET A 28 20.80 7.38 -7.22
N GLY A 29 20.17 8.47 -7.68
CA GLY A 29 20.37 9.01 -9.03
C GLY A 29 19.43 8.43 -10.09
N PHE A 30 18.41 7.65 -9.71
CA PHE A 30 17.40 7.18 -10.65
C PHE A 30 16.45 8.30 -11.05
N THR A 31 16.13 8.38 -12.34
CA THR A 31 15.10 9.28 -12.86
C THR A 31 13.72 8.73 -12.52
N VAL A 32 13.13 9.21 -11.43
CA VAL A 32 11.81 8.78 -10.96
C VAL A 32 10.74 9.74 -11.51
N VAL A 33 9.79 9.21 -12.30
CA VAL A 33 8.62 9.98 -12.75
C VAL A 33 7.51 9.88 -11.70
N MET A 34 7.36 10.93 -10.90
CA MET A 34 6.35 11.04 -9.85
C MET A 34 5.01 11.48 -10.46
N SER A 35 4.17 10.52 -10.86
CA SER A 35 2.77 10.77 -11.22
C SER A 35 1.85 10.36 -10.06
N GLU A 36 0.70 11.01 -9.95
CA GLU A 36 -0.37 10.66 -8.99
C GLU A 36 -0.72 9.17 -9.02
N THR A 37 -0.73 8.61 -10.22
CA THR A 37 -0.99 7.19 -10.44
C THR A 37 0.16 6.31 -9.91
N SER A 38 1.42 6.69 -10.14
CA SER A 38 2.59 5.90 -9.76
C SER A 38 2.74 5.69 -8.26
N TYR A 39 2.33 6.64 -7.42
CA TYR A 39 2.46 6.49 -5.97
C TYR A 39 1.18 5.97 -5.29
N VAL A 40 0.00 6.14 -5.89
CA VAL A 40 -1.29 5.71 -5.31
C VAL A 40 -1.74 4.32 -5.80
N LEU A 41 -1.56 3.97 -7.09
CA LEU A 41 -2.02 2.68 -7.62
C LEU A 41 -1.35 1.48 -6.94
N PRO A 42 -0.01 1.43 -6.76
CA PRO A 42 0.63 0.24 -6.22
C PRO A 42 0.16 -0.10 -4.78
N PRO A 43 0.06 0.86 -3.85
CA PRO A 43 -0.51 0.62 -2.51
C PRO A 43 -1.97 0.17 -2.53
N LEU A 44 -2.80 0.77 -3.40
CA LEU A 44 -4.21 0.41 -3.55
C LEU A 44 -4.36 -1.02 -4.06
N PHE A 45 -3.67 -1.34 -5.15
CA PHE A 45 -3.73 -2.64 -5.79
C PHE A 45 -3.26 -3.73 -4.84
N SER A 46 -2.12 -3.49 -4.17
CA SER A 46 -1.57 -4.42 -3.19
C SER A 46 -2.53 -4.63 -2.02
N THR A 47 -3.19 -3.58 -1.50
CA THR A 47 -4.19 -3.71 -0.42
C THR A 47 -5.41 -4.53 -0.86
N ILE A 48 -5.93 -4.31 -2.08
CA ILE A 48 -7.06 -5.07 -2.63
C ILE A 48 -6.70 -6.53 -2.78
N VAL A 49 -5.54 -6.82 -3.40
CA VAL A 49 -5.02 -8.18 -3.56
C VAL A 49 -4.85 -8.84 -2.20
N LEU A 50 -4.31 -8.14 -1.20
CA LEU A 50 -4.10 -8.69 0.13
C LEU A 50 -5.41 -9.08 0.81
N VAL A 51 -6.46 -8.27 0.65
CA VAL A 51 -7.81 -8.57 1.17
C VAL A 51 -8.45 -9.76 0.44
N LEU A 52 -8.20 -9.91 -0.87
CA LEU A 52 -8.72 -11.02 -1.66
C LEU A 52 -7.99 -12.34 -1.37
N VAL A 53 -6.67 -12.31 -1.26
CA VAL A 53 -5.82 -13.49 -1.02
C VAL A 53 -5.91 -13.94 0.45
N PHE A 54 -5.94 -12.98 1.37
CA PHE A 54 -6.05 -13.24 2.81
C PHE A 54 -7.33 -12.60 3.35
N PRO A 55 -8.50 -13.16 3.00
CA PRO A 55 -9.75 -12.64 3.50
C PRO A 55 -9.73 -12.66 5.03
N PRO A 56 -10.22 -11.60 5.69
CA PRO A 56 -10.11 -11.45 7.13
C PRO A 56 -10.88 -12.57 7.82
N GLN A 57 -10.12 -13.55 8.34
CA GLN A 57 -10.56 -14.78 9.01
C GLN A 57 -11.89 -14.55 9.74
N LYS A 58 -12.96 -15.20 9.27
CA LYS A 58 -14.21 -15.29 10.03
C LYS A 58 -13.87 -16.27 11.15
N LYS A 59 -13.68 -15.79 12.39
CA LYS A 59 -13.55 -16.68 13.55
C LYS A 59 -14.71 -17.68 13.46
N ARG A 60 -14.40 -18.94 13.15
CA ARG A 60 -15.38 -20.02 13.31
C ARG A 60 -15.69 -20.02 14.80
N LYS A 61 -16.94 -19.68 15.12
CA LYS A 61 -17.48 -19.83 16.47
C LYS A 61 -17.40 -21.30 16.86
#